data_AF-A0A3D2MFX7-F1
#
_entry.id   AF-A0A3D2MFX7-F1
#
_cell.length_a   1.000
_cell.length_b   1.000
_cell.length_c   1.000
_cell.angle_alpha   90.00
_cell.angle_beta   90.00
_cell.angle_gamma   90.00
#
_symmetry.space_group_name_H-M   'P 1'
#
loop_
_entity.id
_entity.type
_entity.pdbx_description
1 polymer ?
#
loop_
_entity_poly.entity_id
_entity_poly.type
_entity_poly.pdbx_seq_one_letter_code
_entity_poly.pdbx_strand_id
1 'polypeptide(L)'
;MQDNVFILPARESTDPGRKSIHNLPAQLTPLIGREQEVAASCALLRRPEVRLFTLSGTGGIGKTRLALRVATDLLDDFPDG
;
A
#
# COMPACT_ATOMS: atom_id res chain seq x y z
N MET A 1 -32.10 -15.72 -18.97
CA MET A 1 -30.91 -16.51 -19.39
C MET A 1 -29.72 -15.63 -19.06
N GLN A 2 -28.96 -16.05 -18.06
CA GLN A 2 -28.03 -15.27 -17.22
C GLN A 2 -27.01 -14.47 -18.06
N ASP A 3 -26.80 -13.16 -17.90
CA ASP A 3 -26.07 -12.44 -16.83
C ASP A 3 -24.72 -13.07 -16.43
N ASN A 4 -23.62 -12.54 -16.97
CA ASN A 4 -22.35 -12.34 -16.25
C ASN A 4 -21.28 -11.69 -17.16
N VAL A 5 -21.28 -10.36 -17.21
CA VAL A 5 -20.05 -9.61 -17.53
C VAL A 5 -19.43 -9.23 -16.20
N PHE A 6 -18.48 -10.06 -15.75
CA PHE A 6 -17.71 -9.85 -14.53
C PHE A 6 -16.54 -8.91 -14.86
N ILE A 7 -16.79 -7.60 -14.84
CA ILE A 7 -15.71 -6.61 -14.72
C ILE A 7 -15.75 -6.11 -13.28
N LEU A 8 -14.82 -6.59 -12.46
CA LEU A 8 -14.52 -5.96 -11.18
C LEU A 8 -13.78 -4.65 -11.49
N PRO A 9 -14.36 -3.47 -11.23
CA PRO A 9 -13.56 -2.26 -11.25
C PRO A 9 -12.52 -2.37 -10.12
N ALA A 10 -11.24 -2.15 -10.45
CA ALA A 10 -10.32 -1.64 -9.45
C ALA A 10 -11.03 -0.44 -8.81
N ARG A 11 -11.17 -0.46 -7.47
CA ARG A 11 -11.99 0.50 -6.73
C ARG A 11 -11.46 1.91 -6.96
N GLU A 12 -11.97 2.57 -7.99
CA GLU A 12 -11.68 3.95 -8.31
C GLU A 12 -12.31 4.80 -7.20
N SER A 13 -11.48 5.61 -6.56
CA SER A 13 -11.88 6.57 -5.53
C SER A 13 -12.79 7.62 -6.17
N THR A 14 -14.10 7.44 -6.08
CA THR A 14 -15.11 8.45 -6.45
C THR A 14 -15.18 9.55 -5.40
N ASP A 15 -14.08 10.25 -5.14
CA ASP A 15 -14.10 11.55 -4.48
C ASP A 15 -13.67 12.63 -5.48
N PRO A 16 -14.59 13.44 -6.02
CA PRO A 16 -14.27 14.52 -6.93
C PRO A 16 -13.56 15.72 -6.25
N GLY A 17 -13.17 15.63 -4.96
CA GLY A 17 -12.62 16.75 -4.19
C GLY A 17 -11.11 16.73 -3.90
N ARG A 18 -10.42 15.59 -3.99
CA ARG A 18 -8.95 15.54 -3.80
C ARG A 18 -8.35 14.43 -4.65
N LYS A 19 -7.75 14.80 -5.78
CA LYS A 19 -6.91 13.89 -6.55
C LYS A 19 -5.82 13.36 -5.60
N SER A 20 -5.98 12.14 -5.12
CA SER A 20 -4.90 11.39 -4.49
C SER A 20 -3.75 11.37 -5.50
N ILE A 21 -2.60 11.94 -5.14
CA ILE A 21 -1.43 12.02 -6.03
C ILE A 21 -0.86 10.60 -6.32
N HIS A 22 -1.29 9.59 -5.54
CA HIS A 22 -0.82 8.21 -5.63
C HIS A 22 -1.93 7.19 -5.92
N ASN A 23 -1.52 6.02 -6.42
CA ASN A 23 -2.38 4.87 -6.74
C ASN A 23 -2.57 3.87 -5.56
N LEU A 24 -2.16 4.23 -4.35
CA LEU A 24 -2.35 3.34 -3.19
C LEU A 24 -3.83 3.24 -2.77
N PRO A 25 -4.37 2.02 -2.57
CA PRO A 25 -5.70 1.81 -2.00
C PRO A 25 -5.85 2.48 -0.63
N ALA A 26 -7.01 3.09 -0.37
CA ALA A 26 -7.33 3.67 0.93
C ALA A 26 -7.33 2.60 2.04
N GLN A 27 -6.65 2.89 3.16
CA GLN A 27 -6.68 2.04 4.35
C GLN A 27 -7.91 2.38 5.20
N LEU A 28 -8.88 1.47 5.25
CA LEU A 28 -10.14 1.67 5.99
C LEU A 28 -9.99 1.50 7.51
N THR A 29 -8.89 0.89 7.97
CA THR A 29 -8.64 0.63 9.39
C THR A 29 -7.18 0.89 9.73
N PRO A 30 -6.87 1.41 10.93
CA PRO A 30 -5.49 1.55 11.39
C PRO A 30 -4.75 0.21 11.42
N LEU A 31 -3.45 0.24 11.14
CA LEU A 31 -2.55 -0.89 11.35
C LEU A 31 -2.07 -0.86 12.80
N ILE A 32 -2.37 -1.92 13.58
CA ILE A 32 -2.09 -1.99 15.02
C ILE A 32 -0.91 -2.91 15.29
N GLY A 33 0.03 -2.47 16.15
CA GLY A 33 1.09 -3.32 16.70
C GLY A 33 2.14 -3.73 15.66
N ARG A 34 2.33 -2.90 14.63
CA ARG A 34 3.29 -3.11 13.53
C ARG A 34 4.16 -1.88 13.27
N GLU A 35 4.20 -0.95 14.21
CA GLU A 35 4.88 0.33 14.08
C GLU A 35 6.40 0.13 13.93
N GLN A 36 6.96 -0.88 14.60
CA GLN A 36 8.37 -1.24 14.48
C GLN A 36 8.70 -1.81 13.10
N GLU A 37 7.86 -2.70 12.57
CA GLU A 37 8.04 -3.26 11.23
C GLU A 37 7.91 -2.20 10.14
N VAL A 38 6.98 -1.25 10.30
CA VAL A 38 6.86 -0.09 9.41
C VAL A 38 8.15 0.72 9.45
N ALA A 39 8.60 1.13 10.64
CA ALA A 39 9.80 1.94 10.80
C ALA A 39 11.05 1.25 10.22
N ALA A 40 11.23 -0.04 10.48
CA ALA A 40 12.33 -0.83 9.95
C ALA A 40 12.29 -0.94 8.41
N SER A 41 11.09 -1.15 7.85
CA SER A 41 10.91 -1.23 6.39
C SER A 41 11.20 0.11 5.71
N CYS A 42 10.70 1.22 6.27
CA CYS A 42 10.98 2.57 5.78
C CYS A 42 12.48 2.89 5.86
N ALA A 43 13.13 2.59 6.98
CA ALA A 43 14.56 2.81 7.13
C ALA A 43 15.38 2.00 6.12
N LEU A 44 14.98 0.76 5.84
CA LEU A 44 15.62 -0.08 4.84
C LEU A 44 15.45 0.51 3.42
N LEU A 45 14.23 0.91 3.06
CA LEU A 45 13.90 1.44 1.73
C LEU A 45 14.52 2.82 1.44
N ARG A 46 14.78 3.63 2.47
CA ARG A 46 15.49 4.91 2.31
C ARG A 46 16.98 4.75 1.97
N ARG A 47 17.52 3.54 2.05
CA ARG A 47 18.92 3.27 1.69
C ARG A 47 19.04 3.22 0.16
N PRO A 48 19.92 4.04 -0.45
CA PRO A 48 20.01 4.15 -1.91
C PRO A 48 20.39 2.84 -2.62
N GLU A 49 21.06 1.91 -1.91
CA GLU A 49 21.40 0.59 -2.43
C GLU A 49 20.22 -0.41 -2.47
N VAL A 50 19.11 -0.11 -1.80
CA VAL A 50 17.93 -0.99 -1.72
C VAL A 50 16.92 -0.59 -2.79
N ARG A 51 16.89 -1.37 -3.88
CA ARG A 51 15.96 -1.16 -5.02
C ARG A 51 14.77 -2.11 -5.04
N LEU A 52 14.79 -3.14 -4.20
CA LEU A 52 13.73 -4.15 -4.11
C LEU A 52 13.57 -4.58 -2.66
N PHE A 53 12.33 -4.57 -2.19
CA PHE A 53 11.96 -5.03 -0.86
C PHE A 53 10.82 -6.05 -0.98
N THR A 54 10.97 -7.18 -0.30
CA THR A 54 9.98 -8.26 -0.31
C THR A 54 9.49 -8.53 1.09
N LEU A 55 8.18 -8.40 1.30
CA LEU A 55 7.52 -8.86 2.51
C LEU A 55 7.10 -10.31 2.36
N SER A 56 7.70 -11.20 3.14
CA SER A 56 7.37 -12.62 3.19
C SER A 56 6.73 -13.00 4.53
N GLY A 57 5.99 -14.10 4.53
CA GLY A 57 5.28 -14.60 5.72
C GLY A 57 4.00 -15.34 5.35
N THR A 58 3.39 -16.01 6.33
CA THR A 58 2.21 -16.84 6.14
C THR A 58 0.99 -16.05 5.63
N GLY A 59 -0.01 -16.74 5.09
CA GLY A 59 -1.26 -16.11 4.66
C GLY A 59 -1.94 -15.36 5.81
N GLY A 60 -2.56 -14.21 5.53
CA GLY A 60 -3.37 -13.50 6.51
C GLY A 60 -2.64 -12.64 7.56
N ILE A 61 -1.30 -12.67 7.65
CA ILE A 61 -0.55 -11.89 8.68
C ILE A 61 -0.55 -10.36 8.48
N GLY A 62 -1.19 -9.87 7.41
CA GLY A 62 -1.27 -8.44 7.13
C GLY A 62 -0.15 -7.85 6.29
N LYS A 63 0.64 -8.65 5.56
CA LYS A 63 1.73 -8.16 4.68
C LYS A 63 1.29 -7.05 3.73
N THR A 64 0.12 -7.19 3.10
CA THR A 64 -0.42 -6.17 2.20
C THR A 64 -0.76 -4.88 2.95
N ARG A 65 -1.31 -4.95 4.17
CA ARG A 65 -1.57 -3.75 4.96
C ARG A 65 -0.28 -3.08 5.41
N LEU A 66 0.72 -3.87 5.81
CA LEU A 66 2.05 -3.37 6.13
C LEU A 66 2.70 -2.68 4.93
N ALA A 67 2.68 -3.32 3.75
CA ALA A 67 3.20 -2.76 2.51
C ALA A 67 2.54 -1.42 2.17
N LEU A 68 1.21 -1.35 2.24
CA LEU A 68 0.48 -0.13 1.97
C LEU A 68 0.84 0.96 2.97
N ARG A 69 1.04 0.61 4.26
CA ARG A 69 1.39 1.61 5.28
C ARG A 69 2.80 2.16 5.02
N VAL A 70 3.76 1.28 4.75
CA VAL A 70 5.12 1.66 4.38
C VAL A 70 5.13 2.53 3.12
N ALA A 71 4.38 2.15 2.09
CA ALA A 71 4.29 2.94 0.86
C ALA A 71 3.67 4.32 1.10
N THR A 72 2.64 4.43 1.95
CA THR A 72 2.07 5.72 2.35
C THR A 72 3.09 6.60 3.08
N ASP A 73 3.86 6.02 4.01
CA ASP A 73 4.85 6.75 4.80
C ASP A 73 6.11 7.15 3.98
N LEU A 74 6.25 6.63 2.75
CA LEU A 74 7.37 6.90 1.83
C LEU A 74 6.97 7.71 0.59
N LEU A 75 5.71 8.16 0.47
CA LEU A 75 5.22 8.88 -0.72
C LEU A 75 6.09 10.08 -1.12
N ASP A 76 6.58 10.83 -0.13
CA ASP A 76 7.39 12.02 -0.37
C ASP A 76 8.84 11.68 -0.77
N ASP A 77 9.31 10.46 -0.48
CA ASP A 77 10.66 10.01 -0.84
C ASP A 77 10.73 9.45 -2.25
N PHE A 78 9.61 8.96 -2.77
CA PHE A 78 9.49 8.33 -4.09
C PHE A 78 8.37 9.01 -4.90
N PRO A 79 8.59 10.25 -5.37
CA PRO A 79 7.56 11.01 -6.09
C PRO A 79 7.15 10.38 -7.43
N ASP A 80 8.04 9.58 -8.02
CA ASP A 80 7.82 8.94 -9.33
C ASP A 80 7.21 7.53 -9.24
N GLY A 81 7.08 6.99 -8.02
CA GLY A 81 6.61 5.62 -7.75
C GLY A 81 7.67 4.54 -7.77
#